data_AF-A0ABD5QEQ4-F1
#
_entry.id   AF-A0ABD5QEQ4-F1
#
_cell.length_a   1.000
_cell.length_b   1.000
_cell.length_c   1.000
_cell.angle_alpha   90.00
_cell.angle_beta   90.00
_cell.angle_gamma   90.00
#
_symmetry.space_group_name_H-M   'P 1'
#
loop_
_entity.id
_entity.type
_entity.pdbx_description
1 polymer ?
#
loop_
_entity_poly.entity_id
_entity_poly.type
_entity_poly.pdbx_seq_one_letter_code
_entity_poly.pdbx_strand_id
1 'polypeptide(L)'
;MVDTDRQGQFDLTTGQEEALTMALARGYCDIPRTVDMEELADELGVSHQALSERLRRAHGTLVGNALERREESRDDLQADTRTPSDATTRFQ
;
A
#
# COMPACT_ATOMS: atom_id res chain seq x y z
N MET A 1 -17.76 -1.05 -17.60
CA MET A 1 -17.07 -2.05 -16.77
C MET A 1 -16.10 -1.25 -15.93
N VAL A 2 -16.48 -0.94 -14.69
CA VAL A 2 -15.74 -0.03 -13.80
C VAL A 2 -14.64 -0.82 -13.11
N ASP A 3 -13.48 -0.19 -12.96
CA ASP A 3 -12.21 -0.71 -12.45
C ASP A 3 -12.32 -1.42 -11.08
N THR A 4 -12.62 -2.73 -11.06
CA THR A 4 -12.48 -3.57 -9.86
C THR A 4 -11.01 -3.91 -9.55
N ASP A 5 -10.09 -3.65 -10.48
CA ASP A 5 -8.70 -4.09 -10.39
C ASP A 5 -7.85 -3.28 -9.37
N ARG A 6 -8.33 -2.12 -8.90
CA ARG A 6 -7.61 -1.37 -7.85
C ARG A 6 -7.77 -1.94 -6.44
N GLN A 7 -8.80 -2.74 -6.19
CA GLN A 7 -9.13 -3.21 -4.83
C GLN A 7 -8.11 -4.22 -4.28
N GLY A 8 -7.20 -4.73 -5.12
CA GLY A 8 -6.17 -5.69 -4.72
C GLY A 8 -4.73 -5.17 -4.75
N GLN A 9 -4.48 -3.90 -5.08
CA GLN A 9 -3.11 -3.46 -5.43
C GLN A 9 -2.10 -3.56 -4.27
N PHE A 10 -2.59 -3.56 -3.03
CA PHE A 10 -1.75 -3.54 -1.83
C PHE A 10 -2.11 -4.68 -0.85
N ASP A 11 -2.74 -5.76 -1.30
CA ASP A 11 -3.09 -6.94 -0.49
C ASP A 11 -3.69 -6.63 0.88
N LEU A 12 -4.54 -5.60 0.94
CA LEU A 12 -5.25 -5.23 2.16
C LEU A 12 -6.37 -6.24 2.41
N THR A 13 -6.54 -6.62 3.67
CA THR A 13 -7.77 -7.31 4.08
C THR A 13 -8.96 -6.37 3.98
N THR A 14 -10.18 -6.90 3.78
CA THR A 14 -11.40 -6.08 3.68
C THR A 14 -11.55 -5.10 4.84
N GLY A 15 -11.31 -5.53 6.08
CA GLY A 15 -11.38 -4.63 7.23
C GLY A 15 -10.31 -3.52 7.23
N GLN A 16 -9.12 -3.78 6.70
CA GLN A 16 -8.08 -2.75 6.55
C GLN A 16 -8.47 -1.73 5.48
N GLU A 17 -8.98 -2.18 4.34
CA GLU A 17 -9.46 -1.32 3.26
C GLU A 17 -10.63 -0.45 3.72
N GLU A 18 -11.63 -1.03 4.40
CA GLU A 18 -12.77 -0.31 4.95
C GLU A 18 -12.33 0.78 5.94
N ALA A 19 -11.41 0.46 6.85
CA ALA A 19 -10.93 1.42 7.85
C ALA A 19 -10.16 2.59 7.20
N LEU A 20 -9.29 2.31 6.24
CA LEU A 20 -8.55 3.35 5.52
C LEU A 20 -9.48 4.22 4.66
N THR A 21 -10.45 3.59 3.98
CA THR A 21 -11.44 4.29 3.16
C THR A 21 -12.28 5.23 4.01
N MET A 22 -12.77 4.76 5.16
CA MET A 22 -13.54 5.61 6.06
C MET A 22 -12.69 6.74 6.65
N ALA A 23 -11.46 6.44 7.10
CA ALA A 23 -10.55 7.45 7.64
C ALA A 23 -10.27 8.57 6.61
N LEU A 24 -10.04 8.21 5.34
CA LEU A 24 -9.84 9.18 4.27
C LEU A 24 -11.13 9.95 3.97
N ALA A 25 -12.27 9.27 3.81
CA ALA A 25 -13.54 9.89 3.46
C ALA A 25 -14.05 10.86 4.53
N ARG A 26 -13.74 10.59 5.81
CA ARG A 26 -14.13 11.43 6.94
C ARG A 26 -13.11 12.52 7.27
N GLY A 27 -11.97 12.56 6.58
CA GLY A 27 -10.90 13.55 6.77
C GLY A 27 -10.09 13.37 8.07
N TYR A 28 -10.01 12.14 8.56
CA TYR A 28 -9.09 11.77 9.64
C TYR A 28 -7.62 12.00 9.24
N CYS A 29 -7.33 11.88 7.93
CA CYS A 29 -6.00 12.08 7.36
C CYS A 29 -5.71 13.54 6.96
N ASP A 30 -6.68 14.45 7.13
CA ASP A 30 -6.55 15.85 6.69
C ASP A 30 -5.72 16.69 7.68
N ILE A 31 -5.25 17.84 7.19
CA ILE A 31 -4.53 18.83 8.00
C ILE A 31 -5.17 20.22 7.79
N PRO A 32 -5.92 20.75 8.79
CA PRO A 32 -6.30 20.12 10.06
C PRO A 32 -7.28 18.97 9.86
N ARG A 33 -7.31 18.02 10.82
CA ARG A 33 -8.26 16.90 10.79
C ARG A 33 -9.69 17.40 10.97
N THR A 34 -10.63 16.77 10.27
CA THR A 34 -12.07 17.06 10.39
C THR A 34 -12.80 16.14 11.35
N VAL A 35 -12.27 14.94 11.59
CA VAL A 35 -12.77 13.99 12.61
C VAL A 35 -11.61 13.42 13.42
N ASP A 36 -11.92 12.97 14.63
CA ASP A 36 -10.99 12.20 15.46
C ASP A 36 -11.21 10.68 15.38
N MET A 37 -10.43 9.93 16.17
CA MET A 37 -10.45 8.47 16.17
C MET A 37 -11.59 7.88 17.01
N GLU A 38 -12.16 8.65 17.95
CA GLU A 38 -13.32 8.24 18.73
C GLU A 38 -14.58 8.31 17.87
N GLU A 39 -14.80 9.43 17.17
CA GLU A 39 -15.91 9.60 16.22
C GLU A 39 -15.90 8.53 15.12
N LEU A 40 -14.71 8.21 14.59
CA LEU A 40 -14.54 7.20 13.56
C LEU A 40 -14.80 5.77 14.10
N ALA A 41 -14.45 5.50 15.36
CA ALA A 41 -14.69 4.20 15.99
C ALA A 41 -16.18 3.96 16.24
N ASP A 42 -16.88 5.00 16.71
CA ASP A 42 -18.32 4.99 16.92
C ASP A 42 -19.07 4.72 15.62
N GLU A 43 -18.67 5.37 14.52
CA GLU A 43 -19.28 5.16 13.21
C GLU A 43 -19.10 3.73 12.69
N LEU A 44 -17.92 3.14 12.94
CA LEU A 44 -17.61 1.77 12.54
C LEU A 44 -18.17 0.71 13.51
N GLY A 45 -18.77 1.11 14.63
CA GLY A 45 -19.30 0.21 15.65
C GLY A 45 -18.22 -0.65 16.32
N VAL A 46 -17.00 -0.13 16.45
CA VAL A 46 -15.85 -0.83 17.05
C VAL A 46 -15.26 -0.02 18.19
N SER A 47 -14.45 -0.66 19.04
CA SER A 47 -13.72 0.10 20.06
C SER A 47 -12.61 0.95 19.44
N HIS A 48 -12.27 2.06 20.10
CA HIS A 48 -11.14 2.90 19.73
C HIS A 48 -9.83 2.10 19.58
N GLN A 49 -9.55 1.16 20.50
CA GLN A 49 -8.38 0.29 20.42
C GLN A 49 -8.43 -0.60 19.18
N ALA A 50 -9.58 -1.22 18.88
CA ALA A 50 -9.74 -2.08 17.71
C ALA A 50 -9.52 -1.30 16.40
N LEU A 51 -10.06 -0.07 16.32
CA LEU A 51 -9.83 0.81 15.17
C LEU A 51 -8.36 1.22 15.04
N SER A 52 -7.74 1.64 16.14
CA SER A 52 -6.32 2.03 16.16
C SER A 52 -5.40 0.90 15.69
N GLU A 53 -5.62 -0.32 16.20
CA GLU A 53 -4.87 -1.50 15.76
C GLU A 53 -5.12 -1.82 14.29
N ARG A 54 -6.37 -1.74 13.83
CA ARG A 54 -6.75 -2.00 12.44
C ARG A 54 -6.07 -1.01 11.48
N LEU A 55 -6.12 0.28 11.78
CA LEU A 55 -5.44 1.32 11.01
C LEU A 55 -3.92 1.13 11.03
N ARG A 56 -3.31 0.84 12.18
CA ARG A 56 -1.87 0.58 12.26
C ARG A 56 -1.44 -0.59 11.37
N ARG A 57 -2.19 -1.71 11.40
CA ARG A 57 -1.92 -2.86 10.54
C ARG A 57 -2.14 -2.51 9.06
N ALA A 58 -3.21 -1.79 8.75
CA ALA A 58 -3.52 -1.35 7.39
C ALA A 58 -2.41 -0.48 6.80
N HIS A 59 -1.91 0.51 7.55
CA HIS A 59 -0.77 1.32 7.13
C HIS A 59 0.51 0.48 6.93
N GLY A 60 0.77 -0.48 7.83
CA GLY A 60 1.91 -1.39 7.69
C GLY A 60 1.86 -2.21 6.41
N THR A 61 0.72 -2.83 6.12
CA THR A 61 0.48 -3.59 4.89
C THR A 61 0.60 -2.69 3.66
N LEU A 62 -0.03 -1.52 3.66
CA LEU A 62 0.00 -0.57 2.55
C LEU A 62 1.44 -0.11 2.24
N VAL A 63 2.19 0.31 3.26
CA VAL A 63 3.56 0.80 3.09
C VAL A 63 4.49 -0.32 2.67
N GLY A 64 4.41 -1.51 3.29
CA GLY A 64 5.23 -2.66 2.93
C GLY A 64 5.05 -3.03 1.46
N ASN A 65 3.81 -3.27 1.05
CA ASN A 65 3.50 -3.71 -0.31
C ASN A 65 3.79 -2.62 -1.34
N ALA A 66 3.59 -1.34 -1.01
CA ALA A 66 3.97 -0.23 -1.89
C ALA A 66 5.49 -0.14 -2.11
N LEU A 67 6.30 -0.47 -1.11
CA LEU A 67 7.76 -0.46 -1.22
C LEU A 67 8.29 -1.67 -1.98
N GLU A 68 7.77 -2.87 -1.71
CA GLU A 68 8.15 -4.12 -2.40
C GLU A 68 7.87 -4.03 -3.91
N ARG A 69 6.68 -3.57 -4.30
CA ARG A 69 6.32 -3.37 -5.71
C ARG A 69 7.24 -2.40 -6.46
N ARG A 70 7.80 -1.43 -5.76
CA ARG A 70 8.75 -0.46 -6.34
C ARG A 70 10.13 -1.08 -6.57
N GLU A 71 10.50 -2.09 -5.79
CA GLU A 71 11.74 -2.84 -5.96
C GLU A 71 11.64 -3.81 -7.15
N GLU A 72 10.53 -4.53 -7.28
CA GLU A 72 10.25 -5.41 -8.43
C GLU A 72 10.32 -4.66 -9.76
N SER A 73 9.66 -3.48 -9.83
CA SER A 73 9.68 -2.62 -11.03
C SER A 73 11.07 -2.04 -11.34
N ARG A 74 11.98 -1.98 -10.34
CA ARG A 74 13.35 -1.50 -10.52
C ARG A 74 14.28 -2.62 -10.99
N ASP A 75 14.08 -3.84 -10.51
CA ASP A 75 14.87 -5.01 -10.89
C ASP A 75 14.61 -5.42 -12.35
N ASP A 76 13.37 -5.30 -12.83
CA ASP A 76 13.02 -5.49 -14.24
C ASP A 76 13.77 -4.49 -15.17
N LEU A 77 14.07 -3.29 -14.68
CA LEU A 77 14.84 -2.29 -15.42
C LEU A 77 16.36 -2.55 -15.38
N GLN A 78 16.87 -3.28 -14.38
CA GLN A 78 18.30 -3.59 -14.25
C GLN A 78 18.70 -4.89 -14.96
N ALA A 79 17.77 -5.83 -15.15
CA ALA A 79 18.00 -7.11 -15.83
C ALA A 79 18.45 -6.95 -17.30
N ASP A 80 18.06 -5.86 -17.97
CA ASP A 80 18.40 -5.57 -19.38
C ASP A 80 19.82 -5.00 -19.57
N THR A 81 20.56 -4.70 -18.48
CA THR A 81 21.91 -4.12 -18.56
C THR A 81 23.05 -5.11 -18.35
N ARG A 82 22.78 -6.41 -18.20
CA ARG A 82 23.84 -7.43 -18.34
C ARG A 82 24.20 -7.58 -19.81
N THR A 83 25.03 -6.65 -20.28
CA THR A 83 25.82 -6.79 -21.51
C THR A 83 26.46 -8.18 -21.50
N PRO A 84 26.36 -8.97 -22.58
CA PRO A 84 27.21 -10.15 -22.74
C PRO A 84 28.63 -9.64 -23.02
N SER A 85 29.33 -9.23 -21.97
CA SER A 85 30.76 -8.91 -22.01
C SER A 85 31.55 -10.22 -22.00
N ASP A 86 31.36 -11.07 -23.01
CA ASP A 86 32.20 -12.25 -23.24
C ASP A 86 32.22 -12.68 -24.72
N ALA A 87 32.07 -11.73 -25.65
CA ALA A 87 32.22 -11.99 -27.08
C ALA A 87 33.33 -11.14 -27.71
N THR A 88 34.50 -11.05 -27.07
CA THR A 88 35.75 -10.66 -27.74
C THR A 88 36.92 -11.14 -26.89
N THR A 89 37.41 -12.35 -27.15
CA THR A 89 38.85 -12.67 -27.23
C THR A 89 39.01 -14.14 -27.64
N ARG A 90 39.14 -14.37 -28.95
CA ARG A 90 40.31 -15.10 -29.47
C ARG A 90 40.47 -14.78 -30.96
N PHE A 91 41.36 -13.83 -31.23
CA PHE A 91 42.01 -13.70 -32.53
C PHE A 91 42.86 -14.95 -32.79
N GLN A 92 42.93 -15.27 -34.09
CA GLN A 92 43.76 -16.23 -34.84
C GLN A 92 44.89 -16.95 -34.10
#